data_AF-A0A077Z7N4-F1
#
_entry.id   AF-A0A077Z7N4-F1
#
_cell.length_a   1.000
_cell.length_b   1.000
_cell.length_c   1.000
_cell.angle_alpha   90.00
_cell.angle_beta   90.00
_cell.angle_gamma   90.00
#
_symmetry.space_group_name_H-M   'P 1'
#
loop_
_entity.id
_entity.type
_entity.pdbx_description
1 polymer ?
#
loop_
_entity_poly.entity_id
_entity_poly.type
_entity_poly.pdbx_seq_one_letter_code
_entity_poly.pdbx_strand_id
1 'polypeptide(L)'
;MPNYLRMAMVSHEVGSVATDLSALQNSRLYEPLNRSFVEEELLKIYDEIDQLIHVIIDYSRRQPLLGARKVDENRLSDIQFKIRPLLERLDEDIGRMDKKVYRNLNCCKIKESRVCWLLNSHKMLKQFGDIVANVTVGVLQPLEEAISLRLRGCDVPFVDKGIDETLMSAGKHLSDIDLLLKQKVFSLP
;
A
#
# COMPACT_ATOMS: atom_id res chain seq x y z
N MET A 1 -24.31 -21.51 13.13
CA MET A 1 -24.27 -20.04 13.20
C MET A 1 -23.66 -19.63 14.53
N PRO A 2 -22.72 -18.65 14.56
CA PRO A 2 -21.67 -18.63 15.57
C PRO A 2 -22.07 -17.90 16.87
N ASN A 3 -21.63 -18.50 17.98
CA ASN A 3 -21.92 -18.23 19.40
C ASN A 3 -21.50 -16.84 19.97
N TYR A 4 -21.47 -15.77 19.17
CA TYR A 4 -21.02 -14.46 19.67
C TYR A 4 -21.97 -13.80 20.67
N LEU A 5 -23.26 -14.18 20.71
CA LEU A 5 -24.22 -13.63 21.67
C LEU A 5 -24.19 -14.33 23.05
N ARG A 6 -23.58 -15.52 23.18
CA ARG A 6 -23.55 -16.23 24.48
C ARG A 6 -22.47 -15.71 25.43
N MET A 7 -21.48 -14.98 24.92
CA MET A 7 -20.44 -14.36 25.76
C MET A 7 -20.88 -13.03 26.39
N ALA A 8 -21.95 -12.39 25.90
CA ALA A 8 -22.34 -11.07 26.39
C ALA A 8 -23.10 -11.07 27.74
N MET A 9 -23.51 -12.23 28.27
CA MET A 9 -24.44 -12.27 29.41
C MET A 9 -23.90 -12.89 30.72
N VAL A 10 -22.65 -13.35 30.78
CA VAL A 10 -22.17 -14.10 31.98
C VAL A 10 -21.01 -13.41 32.72
N SER A 11 -20.73 -12.12 32.48
CA SER A 11 -19.64 -11.43 33.22
C SER A 11 -19.87 -9.93 33.45
N HIS A 12 -21.10 -9.53 33.75
CA HIS A 12 -21.33 -8.43 34.71
C HIS A 12 -21.09 -9.08 36.08
N GLU A 13 -20.07 -8.81 36.90
CA GLU A 13 -19.53 -7.51 37.34
C GLU A 13 -18.01 -7.57 37.63
N VAL A 14 -17.34 -8.70 37.37
CA VAL A 14 -15.90 -8.86 37.67
C VAL A 14 -15.01 -8.43 36.48
N GLY A 15 -15.59 -8.26 35.28
CA GLY A 15 -14.85 -7.96 34.05
C GLY A 15 -14.43 -6.50 33.90
N SER A 16 -15.14 -5.54 34.52
CA SER A 16 -14.94 -4.11 34.23
C SER A 16 -13.53 -3.62 34.60
N VAL A 17 -12.99 -4.10 35.73
CA VAL A 17 -11.66 -3.69 36.19
C VAL A 17 -10.55 -4.28 35.32
N ALA A 18 -10.73 -5.50 34.80
CA ALA A 18 -9.73 -6.16 33.97
C ALA A 18 -9.65 -5.52 32.57
N THR A 19 -10.78 -5.15 31.97
CA THR A 19 -10.80 -4.39 30.70
C THR A 19 -10.20 -3.00 30.88
N ASP A 20 -10.48 -2.31 31.98
CA ASP A 20 -9.93 -0.98 32.24
C ASP A 20 -8.43 -1.02 32.51
N LEU A 21 -7.94 -2.03 33.25
CA LEU A 21 -6.50 -2.24 33.45
C LEU A 21 -5.79 -2.58 32.14
N SER A 22 -6.39 -3.41 31.29
CA SER A 22 -5.83 -3.73 29.97
C SER A 22 -5.76 -2.49 29.08
N ALA A 23 -6.81 -1.66 29.09
CA ALA A 23 -6.85 -0.39 28.37
C ALA A 23 -5.85 0.64 28.93
N LEU A 24 -5.67 0.72 30.26
CA LEU A 24 -4.70 1.61 30.91
C LEU A 24 -3.26 1.14 30.77
N GLN A 25 -2.99 -0.16 30.84
CA GLN A 25 -1.66 -0.73 30.60
C GLN A 25 -1.25 -0.54 29.14
N ASN A 26 -2.20 -0.67 28.20
CA ASN A 26 -1.95 -0.39 26.79
C ASN A 26 -1.73 1.11 26.53
N SER A 27 -2.37 2.02 27.27
CA SER A 27 -2.20 3.47 27.05
C SER A 27 -0.86 4.01 27.56
N ARG A 28 -0.27 3.41 28.60
CA ARG A 28 1.00 3.88 29.19
C ARG A 28 2.26 3.49 28.41
N LEU A 29 2.17 2.54 27.48
CA LEU A 29 3.33 2.00 26.77
C LEU A 29 3.51 2.55 25.35
N TYR A 30 2.58 3.36 24.85
CA TYR A 30 2.62 3.79 23.45
C TYR A 30 3.20 5.19 23.29
N GLU A 31 4.35 5.27 22.62
CA GLU A 31 4.95 6.54 22.24
C GLU A 31 4.05 7.24 21.20
N PRO A 32 3.63 8.49 21.46
CA PRO A 32 2.78 9.22 20.55
C PRO A 32 3.49 9.42 19.22
N LEU A 33 2.86 9.00 18.11
CA LEU A 33 3.39 9.27 16.77
C LEU A 33 3.50 10.78 16.53
N ASN A 34 4.68 11.22 16.12
CA ASN A 34 4.88 12.57 15.63
C ASN A 34 4.26 12.70 14.23
N ARG A 35 3.52 13.79 14.02
CA ARG A 35 2.89 14.11 12.74
C ARG A 35 3.94 14.28 11.63
N SER A 36 5.03 15.00 11.90
CA SER A 36 6.06 15.27 10.89
C SER A 36 6.70 13.98 10.36
N PHE A 37 6.95 13.02 11.26
CA PHE A 37 7.48 11.71 10.90
C PHE A 37 6.52 10.93 9.98
N VAL A 38 5.22 10.95 10.28
CA VAL A 38 4.23 10.26 9.44
C VAL A 38 4.10 10.94 8.08
N GLU A 39 4.15 12.28 8.02
CA GLU A 39 4.08 13.02 6.76
C GLU A 39 5.31 12.76 5.88
N GLU A 40 6.52 12.76 6.46
CA GLU A 40 7.76 12.43 5.75
C GLU A 40 7.72 11.01 5.16
N GLU A 41 7.26 10.04 5.95
CA GLU A 41 7.16 8.65 5.49
C GLU A 41 6.07 8.47 4.43
N LEU A 42 4.94 9.19 4.51
CA LEU A 42 3.91 9.17 3.48
C LEU A 42 4.42 9.74 2.15
N LEU A 43 5.19 10.83 2.20
CA LEU A 43 5.81 11.42 1.01
C LEU A 43 6.83 10.48 0.38
N LYS A 44 7.66 9.85 1.21
CA LYS A 44 8.62 8.85 0.74
C LYS A 44 7.93 7.66 0.07
N ILE A 45 6.87 7.12 0.68
CA ILE A 45 6.07 6.03 0.08
C ILE A 45 5.48 6.50 -1.27
N TYR A 46 4.93 7.71 -1.31
CA TYR A 46 4.38 8.28 -2.54
C TYR A 46 5.43 8.32 -3.66
N ASP A 47 6.61 8.91 -3.39
CA ASP A 47 7.69 9.04 -4.36
C ASP A 47 8.19 7.68 -4.84
N GLU A 48 8.28 6.70 -3.94
CA GLU A 48 8.68 5.33 -4.30
C GLU A 48 7.64 4.65 -5.20
N ILE A 49 6.33 4.81 -4.94
CA ILE A 49 5.27 4.25 -5.81
C ILE A 49 5.29 4.94 -7.17
N ASP A 50 5.40 6.27 -7.20
CA ASP A 50 5.40 7.05 -8.44
C ASP A 50 6.56 6.64 -9.36
N GLN A 51 7.77 6.56 -8.80
CA GLN A 51 8.95 6.10 -9.52
C GLN A 51 8.78 4.66 -10.02
N LEU A 52 8.23 3.75 -9.21
CA LEU A 52 8.00 2.37 -9.62
C LEU A 52 6.98 2.28 -10.76
N ILE A 53 5.89 3.03 -10.70
CA ILE A 53 4.89 3.07 -11.78
C ILE A 53 5.51 3.59 -13.07
N HIS A 54 6.32 4.66 -13.00
CA HIS A 54 7.03 5.19 -14.16
C HIS A 54 7.98 4.17 -14.77
N VAL A 55 8.74 3.46 -13.95
CA VAL A 55 9.63 2.38 -14.41
C VAL A 55 8.82 1.27 -15.08
N ILE A 56 7.72 0.83 -14.49
CA ILE A 56 6.87 -0.24 -15.05
C ILE A 56 6.26 0.17 -16.39
N ILE A 57 5.80 1.42 -16.53
CA ILE A 57 5.32 1.99 -17.80
C ILE A 57 6.42 1.94 -18.88
N ASP A 58 7.64 2.27 -18.51
CA ASP A 58 8.80 2.21 -19.41
C ASP A 58 9.09 0.77 -19.86
N TYR A 59 8.94 -0.20 -18.96
CA TYR A 59 9.09 -1.63 -19.29
C TYR A 59 7.94 -2.14 -20.17
N SER A 60 6.70 -1.72 -19.94
CA SER A 60 5.52 -2.16 -20.70
C SER A 60 5.43 -1.54 -22.09
N ARG A 61 5.86 -0.28 -22.28
CA ARG A 61 5.71 0.42 -23.57
C ARG A 61 6.82 0.16 -24.57
N ARG A 62 8.03 -0.20 -24.12
CA ARG A 62 9.13 -0.49 -25.03
C ARG A 62 8.82 -1.79 -25.77
N GLN A 63 8.24 -1.73 -26.97
CA GLN A 63 8.02 -2.92 -27.80
C GLN A 63 9.36 -3.65 -28.02
N PRO A 64 9.45 -4.95 -27.72
CA PRO A 64 10.64 -5.71 -28.10
C PRO A 64 10.72 -5.77 -29.62
N LEU A 65 11.87 -5.39 -30.17
CA LEU A 65 12.18 -5.68 -31.57
C LEU A 65 12.11 -7.20 -31.77
N LEU A 66 11.44 -7.65 -32.84
CA LEU A 66 11.39 -9.06 -33.24
C LEU A 66 12.80 -9.68 -33.16
N GLY A 67 12.93 -10.79 -32.43
CA GLY A 67 14.20 -11.52 -32.26
C GLY A 67 15.07 -11.10 -31.07
N ALA A 68 14.64 -10.15 -30.24
CA ALA A 68 15.42 -9.71 -29.08
C ALA A 68 15.21 -10.59 -27.83
N ARG A 69 15.40 -11.90 -27.93
CA ARG A 69 15.27 -12.85 -26.80
C ARG A 69 16.04 -12.38 -25.56
N LYS A 70 17.26 -11.88 -25.76
CA LYS A 70 18.11 -11.32 -24.69
C LYS A 70 17.49 -10.10 -23.99
N VAL A 71 16.73 -9.29 -24.73
CA VAL A 71 16.01 -8.13 -24.16
C VAL A 71 14.87 -8.63 -23.27
N ASP A 72 14.11 -9.61 -23.72
CA ASP A 72 13.03 -10.20 -22.92
C ASP A 72 13.58 -10.92 -21.67
N GLU A 73 14.71 -11.64 -21.77
CA GLU A 73 15.40 -12.25 -20.62
C GLU A 73 15.85 -11.20 -19.59
N ASN A 74 16.47 -10.11 -20.06
CA ASN A 74 16.89 -9.01 -19.18
C ASN A 74 15.70 -8.34 -18.49
N ARG A 75 14.59 -8.13 -19.20
CA ARG A 75 13.38 -7.53 -18.64
C ARG A 75 12.73 -8.42 -17.60
N LEU A 76 12.61 -9.71 -17.88
CA LEU A 76 12.09 -10.66 -16.92
C LEU A 76 12.95 -10.67 -15.66
N SER A 77 14.28 -10.67 -15.83
CA SER A 77 15.22 -10.58 -14.72
C SER A 77 15.06 -9.28 -13.92
N ASP A 78 14.97 -8.12 -14.58
CA ASP A 78 14.76 -6.84 -13.90
C ASP A 78 13.43 -6.81 -13.12
N ILE A 79 12.36 -7.34 -13.71
CA ILE A 79 11.07 -7.43 -13.06
C ILE A 79 11.16 -8.32 -11.81
N GLN A 80 11.70 -9.54 -11.95
CA GLN A 80 11.74 -10.54 -10.88
C GLN A 80 12.70 -10.18 -9.75
N PHE A 81 13.85 -9.58 -10.08
CA PHE A 81 14.92 -9.37 -9.11
C PHE A 81 15.09 -7.92 -8.66
N LYS A 82 14.45 -6.95 -9.32
CA LYS A 82 14.49 -5.54 -8.91
C LYS A 82 13.10 -5.00 -8.57
N ILE A 83 12.14 -5.12 -9.49
CA ILE A 83 10.83 -4.46 -9.31
C ILE A 83 9.98 -5.18 -8.27
N ARG A 84 9.85 -6.52 -8.38
CA ARG A 84 9.04 -7.31 -7.45
C ARG A 84 9.50 -7.18 -5.99
N PRO A 85 10.79 -7.33 -5.65
CA PRO A 85 11.25 -7.14 -4.27
C PRO A 85 11.02 -5.73 -3.74
N LEU A 86 11.05 -4.70 -4.61
CA LEU A 86 10.75 -3.33 -4.21
C LEU A 86 9.27 -3.16 -3.86
N LEU A 87 8.35 -3.73 -4.64
CA LEU A 87 6.92 -3.71 -4.33
C LEU A 87 6.59 -4.48 -3.06
N GLU A 88 7.21 -5.65 -2.86
CA GLU A 88 7.04 -6.46 -1.64
C GLU A 88 7.53 -5.70 -0.39
N ARG A 89 8.73 -5.10 -0.47
CA ARG A 89 9.25 -4.24 0.61
C ARG A 89 8.30 -3.09 0.91
N LEU A 90 7.77 -2.45 -0.13
CA LEU A 90 6.88 -1.31 0.01
C LEU A 90 5.53 -1.71 0.64
N ASP A 91 4.96 -2.85 0.26
CA ASP A 91 3.76 -3.40 0.89
C ASP A 91 3.99 -3.67 2.39
N GLU A 92 5.15 -4.24 2.74
CA GLU A 92 5.53 -4.43 4.15
C GLU A 92 5.68 -3.09 4.88
N ASP A 93 6.33 -2.09 4.27
CA ASP A 93 6.53 -0.76 4.84
C ASP A 93 5.18 -0.06 5.09
N ILE A 94 4.28 -0.07 4.11
CA ILE A 94 2.92 0.44 4.21
C ILE A 94 2.17 -0.30 5.33
N GLY A 95 2.21 -1.63 5.35
CA GLY A 95 1.55 -2.45 6.36
C GLY A 95 2.08 -2.20 7.78
N ARG A 96 3.38 -1.96 7.94
CA ARG A 96 4.00 -1.58 9.22
C ARG A 96 3.55 -0.19 9.67
N MET A 97 3.56 0.78 8.75
CA MET A 97 3.13 2.14 9.07
C MET A 97 1.64 2.19 9.40
N ASP A 98 0.80 1.48 8.63
CA ASP A 98 -0.64 1.41 8.84
C ASP A 98 -0.97 0.86 10.22
N LYS A 99 -0.30 -0.22 10.64
CA LYS A 99 -0.43 -0.78 11.99
C LYS A 99 -0.04 0.24 13.07
N LYS A 100 1.02 1.02 12.88
CA LYS A 100 1.46 2.04 13.85
C LYS A 100 0.42 3.17 13.97
N VAL A 101 -0.07 3.68 12.84
CA VAL A 101 -1.09 4.74 12.76
C VAL A 101 -2.40 4.26 13.37
N TYR A 102 -2.88 3.08 12.98
CA TYR A 102 -4.13 2.50 13.47
C TYR A 102 -4.11 2.29 14.99
N ARG A 103 -2.99 1.79 15.53
CA ARG A 103 -2.83 1.66 16.99
C ARG A 103 -2.89 3.01 17.70
N ASN A 104 -2.20 4.03 17.18
CA ASN A 104 -2.27 5.38 17.75
C ASN A 104 -3.70 5.94 17.69
N LEU A 105 -4.42 5.72 16.59
CA LEU A 105 -5.80 6.15 16.44
C LEU A 105 -6.72 5.52 17.49
N ASN A 106 -6.57 4.21 17.77
CA ASN A 106 -7.35 3.51 18.78
C ASN A 106 -7.07 3.97 20.21
N CYS A 107 -5.88 4.52 20.46
CA CYS A 107 -5.51 5.08 21.77
C CYS A 107 -5.97 6.54 21.93
N CYS A 108 -6.34 7.23 20.86
CA CYS A 108 -6.78 8.62 20.92
C CYS A 108 -8.23 8.73 21.40
N LYS A 109 -8.52 9.73 22.22
CA LYS A 109 -9.90 10.14 22.51
C LYS A 109 -10.46 10.89 21.30
N ILE A 110 -11.76 10.73 21.02
CA ILE A 110 -12.45 11.33 19.85
C ILE A 110 -12.24 12.86 19.74
N LYS A 111 -12.04 13.56 20.87
CA LYS A 111 -11.84 15.02 20.92
C LYS A 111 -10.39 15.47 20.71
N GLU A 112 -9.43 14.56 20.56
CA GLU A 112 -8.03 14.92 20.34
C GLU A 112 -7.82 15.47 18.93
N SER A 113 -7.05 16.54 18.82
CA SER A 113 -6.67 17.15 17.53
C SER A 113 -5.94 16.17 16.60
N ARG A 114 -5.28 15.16 17.15
CA ARG A 114 -4.52 14.17 16.39
C ARG A 114 -5.38 13.17 15.62
N VAL A 115 -6.63 12.96 16.03
CA VAL A 115 -7.54 12.00 15.40
C VAL A 115 -7.73 12.30 13.91
N CYS A 116 -7.86 13.57 13.55
CA CYS A 116 -8.11 13.97 12.16
C CYS A 116 -6.96 13.58 11.24
N TRP A 117 -5.71 13.92 11.59
CA TRP A 117 -4.57 13.61 10.73
C TRP A 117 -4.25 12.11 10.74
N LEU A 118 -4.35 11.41 11.89
CA LEU A 118 -4.15 9.96 11.95
C LEU A 118 -5.17 9.21 11.07
N LEU A 119 -6.43 9.62 11.09
CA LEU A 119 -7.47 9.03 10.24
C LEU A 119 -7.18 9.27 8.75
N ASN A 120 -6.66 10.45 8.40
CA ASN A 120 -6.26 10.76 7.03
C ASN A 120 -5.04 9.94 6.59
N SER A 121 -4.01 9.83 7.44
CA SER A 121 -2.84 9.00 7.18
C SER A 121 -3.22 7.53 7.00
N HIS A 122 -4.13 7.00 7.84
CA HIS A 122 -4.66 5.65 7.69
C HIS A 122 -5.34 5.44 6.33
N LYS A 123 -6.19 6.38 5.92
CA LYS A 123 -6.85 6.32 4.60
C LYS A 123 -5.84 6.35 3.44
N MET A 124 -4.82 7.20 3.52
CA MET A 124 -3.77 7.27 2.50
C MET A 124 -2.97 5.96 2.43
N LEU A 125 -2.58 5.38 3.57
CA LEU A 125 -1.87 4.11 3.62
C LEU A 125 -2.68 2.96 3.03
N LYS A 126 -4.00 2.94 3.27
CA LYS A 126 -4.88 1.97 2.61
C LYS A 126 -4.87 2.15 1.09
N GLN A 127 -4.99 3.37 0.60
CA GLN A 127 -4.95 3.64 -0.83
C GLN A 127 -3.59 3.27 -1.45
N PHE A 128 -2.48 3.54 -0.76
CA PHE A 128 -1.15 3.08 -1.20
C PHE A 128 -1.06 1.55 -1.27
N GLY A 129 -1.56 0.86 -0.25
CA GLY A 129 -1.61 -0.61 -0.25
C GLY A 129 -2.44 -1.15 -1.41
N ASP A 130 -3.60 -0.56 -1.68
CA ASP A 130 -4.46 -0.94 -2.81
C ASP A 130 -3.75 -0.71 -4.16
N ILE A 131 -3.02 0.40 -4.32
CA ILE A 131 -2.23 0.67 -5.53
C ILE A 131 -1.13 -0.38 -5.71
N VAL A 132 -0.36 -0.66 -4.67
CA VAL A 132 0.74 -1.65 -4.71
C VAL A 132 0.19 -3.04 -5.05
N ALA A 133 -0.91 -3.45 -4.43
CA ALA A 133 -1.57 -4.73 -4.71
C ALA A 133 -2.06 -4.79 -6.16
N ASN A 134 -2.72 -3.75 -6.65
CA ASN A 134 -3.24 -3.68 -8.02
C ASN A 134 -2.12 -3.68 -9.06
N VAL A 135 -1.01 -2.97 -8.81
CA VAL A 135 0.15 -2.98 -9.72
C VAL A 135 0.81 -4.36 -9.71
N THR A 136 0.94 -5.00 -8.54
CA THR A 136 1.55 -6.32 -8.44
C THR A 136 0.74 -7.38 -9.20
N VAL A 137 -0.57 -7.44 -8.96
CA VAL A 137 -1.44 -8.48 -9.52
C VAL A 137 -1.92 -8.14 -10.94
N GLY A 138 -2.29 -6.89 -11.18
CA GLY A 138 -2.89 -6.44 -12.45
C GLY A 138 -1.88 -6.03 -13.52
N VAL A 139 -0.62 -5.77 -13.15
CA VAL A 139 0.42 -5.35 -14.10
C VAL A 139 1.61 -6.30 -14.09
N LEU A 140 2.26 -6.46 -12.93
CA LEU A 140 3.53 -7.16 -12.87
C LEU A 140 3.40 -8.64 -13.19
N GLN A 141 2.43 -9.32 -12.58
CA GLN A 141 2.19 -10.75 -12.83
C GLN A 141 1.83 -11.03 -14.31
N PRO A 142 0.84 -10.33 -14.94
CA PRO A 142 0.56 -10.50 -16.36
C PRO A 142 1.77 -10.21 -17.26
N LEU A 143 2.57 -9.20 -16.91
CA LEU A 143 3.77 -8.85 -17.68
C LEU A 143 4.83 -9.95 -17.59
N GLU A 144 5.08 -10.51 -16.41
CA GLU A 144 5.98 -11.66 -16.22
C GLU A 144 5.50 -12.88 -17.01
N GLU A 145 4.19 -13.16 -16.97
CA GLU A 145 3.58 -14.27 -17.71
C GLU A 145 3.73 -14.08 -19.22
N ALA A 146 3.41 -12.89 -19.75
CA ALA A 146 3.54 -12.56 -21.17
C ALA A 146 5.01 -12.67 -21.66
N ILE A 147 5.97 -12.13 -20.90
CA ILE A 147 7.39 -12.25 -21.23
C ILE A 147 7.84 -13.71 -21.18
N SER A 148 7.44 -14.46 -20.16
CA SER A 148 7.79 -15.87 -20.01
C SER A 148 7.26 -16.72 -21.17
N LEU A 149 6.03 -16.45 -21.63
CA LEU A 149 5.43 -17.12 -22.78
C LEU A 149 6.17 -16.78 -24.08
N ARG A 150 6.54 -15.52 -24.29
CA ARG A 150 7.36 -15.11 -25.44
C ARG A 150 8.73 -15.78 -25.47
N LEU A 151 9.39 -15.88 -24.31
CA LEU A 151 10.68 -16.58 -24.20
C LEU A 151 10.57 -18.08 -24.53
N ARG A 152 9.39 -18.67 -24.38
CA ARG A 152 9.06 -20.04 -24.81
C ARG A 152 8.66 -20.16 -26.28
N GLY A 153 8.58 -19.04 -27.00
CA GLY A 153 8.20 -18.98 -28.42
C GLY A 153 6.71 -18.81 -28.69
N CYS A 154 5.89 -18.50 -27.68
CA CYS A 154 4.48 -18.19 -27.88
C CYS A 154 4.31 -16.77 -28.43
N ASP A 155 3.43 -16.61 -29.42
CA ASP A 155 3.04 -15.31 -29.96
C ASP A 155 1.90 -14.71 -29.13
N VAL A 156 2.27 -14.13 -27.97
CA VAL A 156 1.33 -13.41 -27.11
C VAL A 156 1.56 -11.90 -27.21
N PRO A 157 0.48 -11.10 -27.21
CA PRO A 157 0.61 -9.65 -27.19
C PRO A 157 1.32 -9.21 -25.91
N PHE A 158 2.26 -8.26 -26.06
CA PHE A 158 3.12 -7.80 -24.96
C PHE A 158 2.38 -6.94 -23.93
N VAL A 159 1.38 -6.18 -24.38
CA VAL A 159 0.53 -5.36 -23.53
C VAL A 159 -0.92 -5.70 -23.85
N ASP A 160 -1.62 -6.26 -22.87
CA ASP A 160 -3.08 -6.37 -22.91
C ASP A 160 -3.70 -5.05 -22.46
N LYS A 161 -4.89 -4.72 -22.95
CA LYS A 161 -5.66 -3.54 -22.54
C LYS A 161 -5.82 -3.46 -21.03
N GLY A 162 -5.91 -4.61 -20.35
CA GLY A 162 -6.01 -4.68 -18.89
C GLY A 162 -4.78 -4.12 -18.16
N ILE A 163 -3.57 -4.29 -18.70
CA ILE A 163 -2.34 -3.75 -18.10
C ILE A 163 -2.36 -2.21 -18.18
N ASP A 164 -2.67 -1.67 -19.37
CA ASP A 164 -2.73 -0.23 -19.57
C ASP A 164 -3.83 0.42 -18.73
N GLU A 165 -5.01 -0.20 -18.65
CA GLU A 165 -6.12 0.27 -17.81
C GLU A 165 -5.73 0.28 -16.32
N THR A 166 -5.03 -0.76 -15.85
CA THR A 166 -4.59 -0.83 -14.45
C THR A 166 -3.53 0.22 -14.14
N LEU A 167 -2.57 0.46 -15.03
CA LEU A 167 -1.57 1.52 -14.89
C LEU A 167 -2.19 2.92 -14.89
N MET A 168 -3.16 3.16 -15.78
CA MET A 168 -3.89 4.44 -15.84
C MET A 168 -4.71 4.67 -14.57
N SER A 169 -5.36 3.62 -14.05
CA SER A 169 -6.09 3.68 -12.79
C SER A 169 -5.16 3.98 -11.61
N ALA A 170 -4.03 3.28 -11.52
CA ALA A 170 -3.03 3.49 -10.48
C ALA A 170 -2.47 4.93 -10.49
N GLY A 171 -2.14 5.46 -11.67
CA GLY A 171 -1.69 6.84 -11.83
C GLY A 171 -2.76 7.87 -11.44
N LYS A 172 -4.04 7.59 -11.74
CA LYS A 172 -5.16 8.43 -11.28
C LYS A 172 -5.28 8.40 -9.75
N HIS A 173 -5.21 7.22 -9.13
CA HIS A 173 -5.27 7.09 -7.68
C HIS A 173 -4.10 7.80 -6.99
N LEU A 174 -2.89 7.72 -7.54
CA LEU A 174 -1.76 8.53 -7.05
C LEU A 174 -2.02 10.02 -7.18
N SER A 175 -2.59 10.49 -8.30
CA SER A 175 -2.92 11.91 -8.48
C SER A 175 -3.96 12.38 -7.45
N ASP A 176 -4.94 11.53 -7.12
CA ASP A 176 -5.91 11.82 -6.07
C ASP A 176 -5.24 11.91 -4.68
N ILE A 177 -4.25 11.06 -4.40
CA ILE A 177 -3.48 11.10 -3.16
C ILE A 177 -2.56 12.34 -3.11
N ASP A 178 -1.92 12.72 -4.21
CA ASP A 178 -1.11 13.94 -4.30
C ASP A 178 -1.96 15.18 -3.99
N LEU A 179 -3.18 15.24 -4.51
CA LEU A 179 -4.11 16.30 -4.17
C LEU A 179 -4.42 16.32 -2.66
N LEU A 180 -4.63 15.14 -2.05
CA LEU A 180 -4.87 15.01 -0.61
C LEU A 180 -3.65 15.38 0.23
N LEU A 181 -2.45 14.99 -0.19
CA LEU A 181 -1.19 15.37 0.45
C LEU A 181 -1.03 16.89 0.39
N LYS A 182 -1.24 17.50 -0.78
CA LYS A 182 -1.15 18.95 -0.94
C LYS A 182 -2.17 19.72 -0.10
N GLN A 183 -3.40 19.24 -0.05
CA GLN A 183 -4.49 19.85 0.73
C GLN A 183 -4.46 19.54 2.24
N LYS A 184 -3.53 18.73 2.75
CA LYS A 184 -3.53 18.35 4.17
C LYS A 184 -2.18 18.49 4.83
N VAL A 185 -1.11 18.19 4.12
CA VAL A 185 0.27 18.38 4.58
C VAL A 185 0.64 19.87 4.49
N PHE A 186 0.36 20.54 3.36
CA PHE A 186 0.77 21.94 3.17
C PHE A 186 -0.23 23.01 3.65
N SER A 187 -1.49 22.66 3.90
CA SER A 187 -2.53 23.65 4.23
C SER A 187 -2.97 23.65 5.69
N LEU A 188 -2.24 22.99 6.60
CA LEU A 188 -2.47 23.14 8.03
C LEU A 188 -1.42 24.13 8.59
N PRO A 189 -1.85 25.29 9.11
CA PRO A 189 -0.96 26.33 9.63
C PRO A 189 -0.20 25.90 10.88
#